data_AF-A0A6L7XS22-F1
#
_entry.id   AF-A0A6L7XS22-F1
#
_cell.length_a   1.000
_cell.length_b   1.000
_cell.length_c   1.000
_cell.angle_alpha   90.00
_cell.angle_beta   90.00
_cell.angle_gamma   90.00
#
_symmetry.space_group_name_H-M   'P 1'
#
loop_
_entity.id
_entity.type
_entity.pdbx_description
1 polymer ?
#
loop_
_entity_poly.entity_id
_entity_poly.type
_entity_poly.pdbx_seq_one_letter_code
_entity_poly.pdbx_strand_id
1 'polypeptide(L)'
;MSQPRRLLEVSTKGDTTLGTQLSAFRLQKTTPGGFRTCLEAAFQGSKVFQEGSGDGRQLSDLYWNRDGKDVKRIMRPWHDVTLKQFRFGDEVWPLEPKSAFYDWLYIRALCEHDQSDQIRQELIEYDAFTDIEFNPARSFNCQARSCALFAALDRRSALGRTETRDEFLELLAQHHYGRASGSLLAV
;
A
#
# COMPACT_ATOMS: atom_id res chain seq x y z
N MET A 1 -29.03 1.39 -22.60
CA MET A 1 -27.87 2.30 -22.74
C MET A 1 -26.89 1.93 -21.63
N SER A 2 -25.62 1.64 -21.94
CA SER A 2 -24.61 1.39 -20.90
C SER A 2 -24.42 2.67 -20.10
N GLN A 3 -24.46 2.58 -18.77
CA GLN A 3 -23.97 3.66 -17.91
C GLN A 3 -22.52 4.00 -18.31
N PRO A 4 -22.09 5.28 -18.27
CA PRO A 4 -20.70 5.64 -18.49
C PRO A 4 -19.84 5.03 -17.38
N ARG A 5 -18.67 4.46 -17.74
CA ARG A 5 -17.74 3.91 -16.75
C ARG A 5 -17.25 5.02 -15.83
N ARG A 6 -17.30 4.76 -14.52
CA ARG A 6 -16.77 5.68 -13.50
C ARG A 6 -15.31 5.38 -13.24
N LEU A 7 -14.46 6.38 -13.48
CA LEU A 7 -13.03 6.32 -13.24
C LEU A 7 -12.67 7.13 -11.98
N LEU A 8 -11.85 6.56 -11.10
CA LEU A 8 -11.30 7.26 -9.95
C LEU A 8 -9.79 7.48 -10.10
N GLU A 9 -9.36 8.74 -10.18
CA GLU A 9 -7.95 9.11 -10.06
C GLU A 9 -7.54 9.20 -8.59
N VAL A 10 -6.59 8.37 -8.17
CA VAL A 10 -6.14 8.26 -6.79
C VAL A 10 -4.78 8.93 -6.63
N SER A 11 -4.80 10.25 -6.52
CA SER A 11 -3.60 11.04 -6.28
C SER A 11 -3.93 12.38 -5.64
N THR A 12 -2.92 13.09 -5.13
CA THR A 12 -3.10 14.46 -4.64
C THR A 12 -3.43 15.48 -5.76
N LYS A 13 -3.39 15.05 -7.02
CA LYS A 13 -3.66 15.85 -8.22
C LYS A 13 -5.03 15.51 -8.84
N GLY A 14 -5.76 14.56 -8.26
CA GLY A 14 -7.09 14.19 -8.72
C GLY A 14 -8.12 15.30 -8.52
N ASP A 15 -9.24 15.18 -9.22
CA ASP A 15 -10.38 16.10 -9.22
C ASP A 15 -11.49 15.69 -8.23
N THR A 16 -11.43 14.46 -7.71
CA THR A 16 -12.38 13.96 -6.71
C THR A 16 -11.84 14.09 -5.29
N THR A 17 -12.74 14.41 -4.35
CA THR A 17 -12.44 14.41 -2.92
C THR A 17 -11.98 13.02 -2.46
N LEU A 18 -12.68 11.96 -2.87
CA LEU A 18 -12.35 10.58 -2.53
C LEU A 18 -10.94 10.20 -2.98
N GLY A 19 -10.62 10.39 -4.27
CA GLY A 19 -9.31 10.03 -4.82
C GLY A 19 -8.17 10.78 -4.14
N THR A 20 -8.40 12.04 -3.78
CA THR A 20 -7.43 12.84 -3.05
C THR A 20 -7.24 12.33 -1.61
N GLN A 21 -8.33 12.00 -0.90
CA GLN A 21 -8.28 11.43 0.46
C GLN A 21 -7.56 10.08 0.50
N LEU A 22 -7.77 9.26 -0.53
CA LEU A 22 -7.16 7.94 -0.65
C LEU A 22 -5.69 7.98 -1.06
N SER A 23 -5.17 9.12 -1.55
CA SER A 23 -3.75 9.23 -1.87
C SER A 23 -2.83 8.87 -0.69
N ALA A 24 -1.67 8.28 -0.95
CA ALA A 24 -0.71 7.83 0.07
C ALA A 24 -0.19 8.97 0.96
N PHE A 25 -0.32 10.22 0.53
CA PHE A 25 0.04 11.39 1.31
C PHE A 25 -1.07 11.86 2.26
N ARG A 26 -2.32 11.42 2.06
CA ARG A 26 -3.46 11.80 2.90
C ARG A 26 -4.04 10.63 3.69
N LEU A 27 -4.12 9.44 3.10
CA LEU A 27 -4.65 8.24 3.74
C LEU A 27 -3.88 7.96 5.03
N GLN A 28 -4.61 7.90 6.14
CA GLN A 28 -4.02 7.78 7.47
C GLN A 28 -3.96 6.32 7.92
N LYS A 29 -2.86 5.94 8.57
CA LYS A 29 -2.64 4.63 9.20
C LYS A 29 -2.28 4.84 10.67
N THR A 30 -2.84 4.01 11.56
CA THR A 30 -2.35 3.94 12.94
C THR A 30 -1.02 3.19 12.99
N THR A 31 0.01 3.82 13.55
CA THR A 31 1.36 3.26 13.73
C THR A 31 1.37 2.20 14.84
N PRO A 32 2.42 1.36 14.94
CA PRO A 32 2.55 0.42 16.05
C PRO A 32 2.59 1.11 17.43
N GLY A 33 2.99 2.38 17.48
CA GLY A 33 2.95 3.20 18.70
C GLY A 33 1.59 3.85 19.00
N GLY A 34 0.55 3.56 18.22
CA GLY A 34 -0.83 3.99 18.48
C GLY A 34 -1.22 5.38 17.95
N PHE A 35 -0.30 6.13 17.34
CA PHE A 35 -0.59 7.45 16.77
C PHE A 35 -0.85 7.36 15.25
N ARG A 36 -1.46 8.40 14.66
CA ARG A 36 -1.79 8.44 13.23
C ARG A 36 -0.66 9.06 12.40
N THR A 37 -0.40 8.49 11.23
CA THR A 37 0.51 9.04 10.21
C THR A 37 -0.01 8.78 8.80
N CYS A 38 0.54 9.47 7.79
CA CYS A 38 0.17 9.20 6.40
C CYS A 38 0.76 7.87 5.91
N LEU A 39 0.11 7.24 4.93
CA LEU A 39 0.54 5.96 4.39
C LEU A 39 1.97 5.98 3.84
N GLU A 40 2.40 7.07 3.19
CA GLU A 40 3.78 7.22 2.72
C GLU A 40 4.78 7.13 3.88
N ALA A 41 4.54 7.85 4.98
CA ALA A 41 5.39 7.81 6.16
C ALA A 41 5.41 6.41 6.78
N ALA A 42 4.26 5.76 6.90
CA ALA A 42 4.14 4.38 7.38
C ALA A 42 4.92 3.41 6.48
N PHE A 43 4.80 3.51 5.16
CA PHE A 43 5.51 2.63 4.23
C PHE A 43 7.03 2.83 4.30
N GLN A 44 7.49 4.08 4.23
CA GLN A 44 8.93 4.38 4.22
C GLN A 44 9.58 4.07 5.57
N GLY A 45 8.92 4.37 6.69
CA GLY A 45 9.40 4.03 8.02
C GLY A 45 9.39 2.53 8.32
N SER A 46 8.68 1.74 7.51
CA SER A 46 8.68 0.27 7.61
C SER A 46 9.83 -0.40 6.87
N LYS A 47 10.62 0.33 6.09
CA LYS A 47 11.77 -0.25 5.38
C LYS A 47 12.89 -0.61 6.36
N VAL A 48 13.46 -1.80 6.19
CA VAL A 48 14.63 -2.27 6.92
C VAL A 48 15.78 -2.44 5.94
N PHE A 49 16.82 -1.64 6.09
CA PHE A 49 17.99 -1.61 5.22
C PHE A 49 19.15 -2.44 5.78
N GLN A 50 20.00 -2.93 4.89
CA GLN A 50 21.23 -3.64 5.27
C GLN A 50 22.17 -2.70 6.04
N GLU A 51 22.60 -3.14 7.22
CA GLU A 51 23.59 -2.44 8.04
C GLU A 51 24.54 -3.49 8.66
N GLY A 52 25.79 -3.51 8.20
CA GLY A 52 26.77 -4.53 8.60
C GLY A 52 26.27 -5.96 8.38
N SER A 53 26.52 -6.85 9.34
CA SER A 53 26.02 -8.24 9.36
C SER A 53 24.77 -8.45 10.23
N GLY A 54 24.18 -7.39 10.78
CA GLY A 54 23.08 -7.48 11.74
C GLY A 54 21.68 -7.61 11.11
N ASP A 55 20.66 -7.43 11.95
CA ASP A 55 19.24 -7.49 11.57
C ASP A 55 18.82 -6.38 10.61
N GLY A 56 19.67 -5.38 10.42
CA GLY A 56 19.45 -4.21 9.57
C GLY A 56 18.89 -3.03 10.34
N ARG A 57 18.82 -1.89 9.66
CA ARG A 57 18.35 -0.63 10.23
C ARG A 57 16.98 -0.25 9.70
N GLN A 58 16.04 -0.05 10.61
CA GLN A 58 14.73 0.51 10.31
C GLN A 58 14.74 2.03 10.52
N LEU A 59 13.93 2.74 9.74
CA LEU A 59 13.74 4.18 9.85
C LEU A 59 12.39 4.54 10.49
N SER A 60 12.05 3.90 11.61
CA SER A 60 10.74 4.04 12.26
C SER A 60 10.43 5.48 12.71
N ASP A 61 11.45 6.31 12.91
CA ASP A 61 11.27 7.74 13.22
C ASP A 61 10.50 8.50 12.13
N LEU A 62 10.51 7.99 10.88
CA LEU A 62 9.72 8.56 9.78
C LEU A 62 8.21 8.55 10.05
N TYR A 63 7.73 7.66 10.92
CA TYR A 63 6.32 7.63 11.31
C TYR A 63 5.83 8.97 11.88
N TRP A 64 6.70 9.74 12.53
CA TRP A 64 6.37 11.05 13.09
C TRP A 64 6.26 12.16 12.04
N ASN A 65 6.69 11.92 10.81
CA ASN A 65 6.63 12.91 9.74
C ASN A 65 5.24 12.92 9.09
N ARG A 66 4.57 14.08 9.13
CA ARG A 66 3.21 14.25 8.60
C ARG A 66 3.18 14.66 7.13
N ASP A 67 4.31 15.03 6.54
CA ASP A 67 4.40 15.42 5.13
C ASP A 67 5.15 14.33 4.32
N GLY A 68 4.39 13.63 3.46
CA GLY A 68 4.94 12.61 2.58
C GLY A 68 6.03 13.14 1.62
N LYS A 69 6.04 14.45 1.29
CA LYS A 69 7.09 15.06 0.49
C LYS A 69 8.41 15.14 1.28
N ASP A 70 8.35 15.51 2.55
CA ASP A 70 9.52 15.53 3.42
C ASP A 70 10.04 14.12 3.70
N VAL A 71 9.16 13.14 3.88
CA VAL A 71 9.57 11.73 3.97
C VAL A 71 10.39 11.31 2.76
N LYS A 72 9.91 11.57 1.53
CA LYS A 72 10.65 11.25 0.30
C LYS A 72 12.01 11.96 0.24
N ARG A 73 12.13 13.17 0.77
CA ARG A 73 13.40 13.91 0.86
C ARG A 73 14.37 13.24 1.83
N ILE A 74 13.90 12.83 3.01
CA ILE A 74 14.69 12.12 4.03
C ILE A 74 15.14 10.75 3.52
N MET A 75 14.35 10.10 2.67
CA MET A 75 14.67 8.78 2.11
C MET A 75 15.77 8.80 1.04
N ARG A 76 16.11 9.97 0.45
CA ARG A 76 17.08 10.05 -0.66
C ARG A 76 18.43 9.38 -0.38
N PRO A 77 19.08 9.57 0.80
CA PRO A 77 20.37 8.92 1.09
C PRO A 77 20.30 7.39 1.19
N TRP A 78 19.09 6.82 1.30
CA TRP A 78 18.88 5.38 1.44
C TRP A 78 18.61 4.66 0.12
N HIS A 79 18.52 5.39 -1.00
CA HIS A 79 18.19 4.79 -2.30
C HIS A 79 19.25 3.81 -2.79
N ASP A 80 20.52 4.01 -2.42
CA ASP A 80 21.63 3.12 -2.80
C ASP A 80 21.91 2.04 -1.75
N VAL A 81 21.16 2.04 -0.63
CA VAL A 81 21.29 1.05 0.44
C VAL A 81 20.37 -0.13 0.14
N THR A 82 20.89 -1.35 0.27
CA THR A 82 20.11 -2.57 0.02
C THR A 82 18.96 -2.70 1.01
N LEU A 83 17.73 -2.77 0.51
CA LEU A 83 16.55 -3.09 1.29
C LEU A 83 16.54 -4.59 1.59
N LYS A 84 16.35 -4.99 2.86
CA LYS A 84 16.28 -6.42 3.27
C LYS A 84 14.85 -6.92 3.35
N GLN A 85 13.97 -6.12 3.95
CA GLN A 85 12.61 -6.51 4.31
C GLN A 85 11.79 -5.27 4.68
N PHE A 86 10.50 -5.47 4.97
CA PHE A 86 9.69 -4.48 5.67
C PHE A 86 9.34 -4.97 7.08
N ARG A 87 9.15 -4.05 8.02
CA ARG A 87 8.70 -4.31 9.39
C ARG A 87 7.71 -3.24 9.83
N PHE A 88 6.53 -3.64 10.30
CA PHE A 88 5.52 -2.73 10.83
C PHE A 88 4.95 -3.30 12.14
N GLY A 89 5.52 -2.88 13.28
CA GLY A 89 5.27 -3.54 14.56
C GLY A 89 5.90 -4.93 14.54
N ASP A 90 5.13 -5.94 14.93
CA ASP A 90 5.57 -7.35 14.94
C ASP A 90 5.49 -8.02 13.56
N GLU A 91 4.85 -7.35 12.58
CA GLU A 91 4.71 -7.86 11.22
C GLU A 91 6.00 -7.67 10.42
N VAL A 92 6.69 -8.77 10.10
CA VAL A 92 7.86 -8.78 9.22
C VAL A 92 7.47 -9.30 7.85
N TRP A 93 7.79 -8.55 6.79
CA TRP A 93 7.38 -8.86 5.43
C TRP A 93 8.58 -9.09 4.51
N PRO A 94 8.54 -10.16 3.69
CA PRO A 94 9.52 -10.35 2.62
C PRO A 94 9.39 -9.26 1.55
N LEU A 95 10.41 -9.13 0.71
CA LEU A 95 10.38 -8.22 -0.45
C LEU A 95 9.54 -8.74 -1.62
N GLU A 96 9.22 -10.03 -1.62
CA GLU A 96 8.41 -10.66 -2.66
C GLU A 96 7.14 -11.26 -2.05
N PRO A 97 5.96 -11.08 -2.68
CA PRO A 97 5.73 -10.32 -3.92
C PRO A 97 5.97 -8.80 -3.75
N LYS A 98 6.59 -8.15 -4.75
CA LYS A 98 7.05 -6.75 -4.67
C LYS A 98 6.05 -5.73 -4.14
N SER A 99 4.76 -5.91 -4.43
CA SER A 99 3.71 -4.98 -3.99
C SER A 99 2.99 -5.41 -2.71
N ALA A 100 3.17 -6.65 -2.24
CA ALA A 100 2.30 -7.26 -1.24
C ALA A 100 2.25 -6.44 0.06
N PHE A 101 3.41 -6.03 0.59
CA PHE A 101 3.46 -5.21 1.80
C PHE A 101 2.76 -3.86 1.61
N TYR A 102 2.97 -3.18 0.48
CA TYR A 102 2.33 -1.89 0.22
C TYR A 102 0.81 -2.04 0.06
N ASP A 103 0.37 -3.02 -0.71
CA ASP A 103 -1.05 -3.27 -0.97
C ASP A 103 -1.77 -3.65 0.33
N TRP A 104 -1.15 -4.49 1.16
CA TRP A 104 -1.63 -4.81 2.51
C TRP A 104 -1.75 -3.56 3.38
N LEU A 105 -0.65 -2.80 3.52
CA LEU A 105 -0.61 -1.62 4.38
C LEU A 105 -1.66 -0.58 3.95
N TYR A 106 -1.85 -0.41 2.64
CA TYR A 106 -2.86 0.47 2.06
C TYR A 106 -4.27 0.02 2.42
N ILE A 107 -4.59 -1.27 2.22
CA ILE A 107 -5.92 -1.83 2.53
C ILE A 107 -6.21 -1.69 4.02
N ARG A 108 -5.25 -2.00 4.90
CA ARG A 108 -5.40 -1.82 6.35
C ARG A 108 -5.62 -0.35 6.71
N ALA A 109 -4.90 0.57 6.08
CA ALA A 109 -5.11 2.00 6.28
C ALA A 109 -6.51 2.45 5.84
N LEU A 110 -7.02 1.93 4.72
CA LEU A 110 -8.35 2.23 4.21
C LEU A 110 -9.44 1.71 5.15
N CYS A 111 -9.35 0.45 5.60
CA CYS A 111 -10.28 -0.11 6.58
C CYS A 111 -10.30 0.70 7.89
N GLU A 112 -9.15 1.20 8.34
CA GLU A 112 -9.07 2.06 9.53
C GLU A 112 -9.58 3.48 9.31
N HIS A 113 -9.45 3.99 8.09
CA HIS A 113 -9.85 5.35 7.74
C HIS A 113 -11.38 5.46 7.56
N ASP A 114 -12.01 4.38 7.12
CA ASP A 114 -13.43 4.34 6.81
C ASP A 114 -14.31 3.91 8.00
N GLN A 115 -14.37 4.76 9.03
CA GLN A 115 -15.10 4.42 10.27
C GLN A 115 -16.63 4.39 10.12
N SER A 116 -17.18 4.92 9.02
CA SER A 116 -18.62 5.00 8.77
C SER A 116 -19.08 4.26 7.50
N ASP A 117 -18.25 3.36 6.96
CA ASP A 117 -18.46 2.64 5.68
C ASP A 117 -18.67 3.53 4.43
N GLN A 118 -18.56 4.86 4.57
CA GLN A 118 -18.90 5.79 3.49
C GLN A 118 -17.86 5.77 2.37
N ILE A 119 -16.58 5.70 2.73
CA ILE A 119 -15.47 5.68 1.76
C ILE A 119 -15.50 4.38 0.97
N ARG A 120 -15.71 3.24 1.66
CA ARG A 120 -15.86 1.93 1.05
C ARG A 120 -17.04 1.90 0.11
N GLN A 121 -18.22 2.33 0.55
CA GLN A 121 -19.42 2.38 -0.29
C GLN A 121 -19.20 3.24 -1.53
N GLU A 122 -18.58 4.41 -1.40
CA GLU A 122 -18.29 5.25 -2.58
C GLU A 122 -17.25 4.61 -3.49
N LEU A 123 -16.20 4.01 -2.93
CA LEU A 123 -15.08 3.44 -3.67
C LEU A 123 -15.50 2.26 -4.56
N ILE A 124 -16.37 1.39 -4.08
CA ILE A 124 -16.81 0.19 -4.81
C ILE A 124 -17.76 0.50 -5.97
N GLU A 125 -18.27 1.73 -6.07
CA GLU A 125 -19.08 2.21 -7.20
C GLU A 125 -18.24 2.59 -8.42
N TYR A 126 -16.91 2.65 -8.29
CA TYR A 126 -16.01 2.92 -9.42
C TYR A 126 -15.66 1.63 -10.18
N ASP A 127 -15.58 1.76 -11.51
CA ASP A 127 -15.27 0.67 -12.43
C ASP A 127 -13.77 0.50 -12.66
N ALA A 128 -13.02 1.60 -12.54
CA ALA A 128 -11.60 1.66 -12.82
C ALA A 128 -10.89 2.70 -11.93
N PHE A 129 -9.59 2.50 -11.77
CA PHE A 129 -8.72 3.34 -10.93
C PHE A 129 -7.47 3.74 -11.71
N THR A 130 -7.04 4.99 -11.56
CA THR A 130 -5.79 5.52 -12.12
C THR A 130 -4.94 6.17 -11.04
N ASP A 131 -3.63 6.24 -11.29
CA ASP A 131 -2.66 6.86 -10.40
C ASP A 131 -1.62 7.57 -11.28
N ILE A 132 -1.78 8.89 -11.44
CA ILE A 132 -0.88 9.71 -12.25
C ILE A 132 0.56 9.76 -11.71
N GLU A 133 0.77 9.42 -10.44
CA GLU A 133 2.10 9.39 -9.81
C GLU A 133 2.80 8.03 -10.00
N PHE A 134 2.10 7.02 -10.51
CA PHE A 134 2.66 5.69 -10.69
C PHE A 134 3.73 5.69 -11.79
N ASN A 135 4.94 5.26 -11.42
CA ASN A 135 6.04 5.04 -12.35
C ASN A 135 6.72 3.71 -12.02
N PRO A 136 6.48 2.64 -12.80
CA PRO A 136 7.02 1.30 -12.53
C PRO A 136 8.55 1.24 -12.62
N ALA A 137 9.20 2.19 -13.29
CA ALA A 137 10.67 2.29 -13.32
C ALA A 137 11.24 2.81 -11.99
N ARG A 138 10.43 3.45 -11.15
CA ARG A 138 10.84 4.03 -9.87
C ARG A 138 10.27 3.31 -8.65
N SER A 139 9.08 2.73 -8.75
CA SER A 139 8.38 2.09 -7.64
C SER A 139 7.35 1.07 -8.11
N PHE A 140 7.21 -0.03 -7.38
CA PHE A 140 6.13 -1.01 -7.59
C PHE A 140 4.83 -0.61 -6.88
N ASN A 141 4.86 0.38 -5.98
CA ASN A 141 3.68 0.85 -5.25
C ASN A 141 2.75 1.61 -6.21
N CYS A 142 1.47 1.27 -6.20
CA CYS A 142 0.46 1.86 -7.08
C CYS A 142 -0.84 2.00 -6.30
N GLN A 143 -1.29 3.24 -6.07
CA GLN A 143 -2.46 3.54 -5.24
C GLN A 143 -3.74 3.03 -5.91
N ALA A 144 -3.81 3.17 -7.24
CA ALA A 144 -4.91 2.64 -8.06
C ALA A 144 -5.03 1.12 -7.95
N ARG A 145 -3.91 0.39 -8.00
CA ARG A 145 -3.91 -1.07 -7.84
C ARG A 145 -4.41 -1.47 -6.46
N SER A 146 -3.97 -0.80 -5.39
CA SER A 146 -4.46 -1.07 -4.03
C SER A 146 -5.96 -0.81 -3.89
N CYS A 147 -6.48 0.26 -4.51
CA CYS A 147 -7.93 0.53 -4.54
C CYS A 147 -8.71 -0.55 -5.32
N ALA A 148 -8.18 -0.97 -6.47
CA ALA A 148 -8.77 -2.05 -7.26
C ALA A 148 -8.79 -3.38 -6.49
N LEU A 149 -7.70 -3.71 -5.78
CA LEU A 149 -7.62 -4.88 -4.93
C LEU A 149 -8.62 -4.78 -3.78
N PHE A 150 -8.70 -3.64 -3.09
CA PHE A 150 -9.69 -3.40 -2.05
C PHE A 150 -11.12 -3.67 -2.56
N ALA A 151 -11.51 -3.05 -3.69
CA ALA A 151 -12.84 -3.23 -4.26
C ALA A 151 -13.12 -4.68 -4.68
N ALA A 152 -12.12 -5.40 -5.19
CA ALA A 152 -12.24 -6.81 -5.54
C ALA A 152 -12.42 -7.71 -4.30
N LEU A 153 -11.70 -7.44 -3.22
CA LEU A 153 -11.83 -8.18 -1.96
C LEU A 153 -13.15 -7.88 -1.26
N ASP A 154 -13.60 -6.62 -1.31
CA ASP A 154 -14.87 -6.20 -0.75
C ASP A 154 -16.05 -6.95 -1.36
N ARG A 155 -16.13 -6.94 -2.71
CA ARG A 155 -17.17 -7.63 -3.48
C ARG A 155 -17.18 -9.15 -3.26
N ARG A 156 -16.08 -9.72 -2.76
CA ARG A 156 -15.94 -11.15 -2.43
C ARG A 156 -16.06 -11.43 -0.94
N SER A 157 -16.36 -10.43 -0.12
CA SER A 157 -16.38 -10.53 1.34
C SER A 157 -15.07 -11.11 1.92
N ALA A 158 -13.94 -10.78 1.29
CA ALA A 158 -12.62 -11.33 1.59
C ALA A 158 -11.68 -10.35 2.31
N LEU A 159 -12.16 -9.15 2.69
CA LEU A 159 -11.36 -8.15 3.40
C LEU A 159 -10.81 -8.65 4.74
N GLY A 160 -11.51 -9.56 5.43
CA GLY A 160 -11.05 -10.19 6.67
C GLY A 160 -9.72 -10.94 6.50
N ARG A 161 -9.45 -11.50 5.31
CA ARG A 161 -8.17 -12.17 5.00
C ARG A 161 -6.97 -11.22 4.90
N THR A 162 -7.17 -9.92 5.12
CA THR A 162 -6.08 -8.94 5.21
C THR A 162 -5.58 -8.74 6.64
N GLU A 163 -6.25 -9.33 7.64
CA GLU A 163 -5.91 -9.14 9.06
C GLU A 163 -4.51 -9.66 9.40
N THR A 164 -4.10 -10.76 8.78
CA THR A 164 -2.77 -11.34 8.97
C THR A 164 -1.97 -11.31 7.67
N ARG A 165 -0.64 -11.23 7.79
CA ARG A 165 0.27 -11.34 6.64
C ARG A 165 0.07 -12.63 5.88
N ASP A 166 -0.01 -13.76 6.59
CA ASP A 166 0.03 -15.08 5.97
C ASP A 166 -1.26 -15.37 5.18
N GLU A 167 -2.42 -15.02 5.71
CA GLU A 167 -3.69 -15.14 4.98
C GLU A 167 -3.73 -14.23 3.75
N PHE A 168 -3.17 -13.02 3.85
CA PHE A 168 -3.11 -12.11 2.73
C PHE A 168 -2.19 -12.64 1.63
N LEU A 169 -0.99 -13.13 1.98
CA LEU A 169 -0.06 -13.73 1.02
C LEU A 169 -0.66 -14.97 0.35
N GLU A 170 -1.36 -15.81 1.11
CA GLU A 170 -2.07 -16.97 0.56
C GLU A 170 -3.15 -16.55 -0.43
N LEU A 171 -3.96 -15.56 -0.10
CA LEU A 171 -4.97 -14.97 -0.98
C LEU A 171 -4.34 -14.43 -2.28
N LEU A 172 -3.21 -13.73 -2.20
CA LEU A 172 -2.51 -13.25 -3.40
C LEU A 172 -2.00 -14.43 -4.25
N ALA A 173 -1.45 -15.47 -3.62
CA ALA A 173 -0.93 -16.65 -4.31
C ALA A 173 -2.04 -17.42 -5.05
N GLN A 174 -3.21 -17.61 -4.41
CA GLN A 174 -4.38 -18.28 -5.00
C GLN A 174 -4.88 -17.61 -6.29
N HIS A 175 -4.64 -16.31 -6.43
CA HIS A 175 -5.06 -15.52 -7.59
C HIS A 175 -3.90 -15.11 -8.52
N HIS A 176 -2.70 -15.68 -8.32
CA HIS A 176 -1.49 -15.34 -9.07
C HIS A 176 -1.16 -13.83 -9.08
N TYR A 177 -1.61 -13.10 -8.06
CA TYR A 177 -1.44 -11.66 -7.95
C TYR A 177 0.01 -11.30 -7.63
N GLY A 178 0.55 -10.27 -8.29
CA GLY A 178 1.89 -9.77 -8.01
C GLY A 178 3.04 -10.67 -8.49
N ARG A 179 2.75 -11.78 -9.18
CA ARG A 179 3.78 -12.56 -9.88
C ARG A 179 4.16 -11.83 -11.17
N ALA A 180 5.46 -11.55 -11.35
CA ALA A 180 5.98 -11.21 -12.67
C ALA A 180 5.70 -12.39 -13.60
N SER A 181 5.11 -12.14 -14.78
CA SER A 181 4.99 -13.13 -15.85
C SER A 181 6.37 -13.68 -16.17
N GLY A 182 6.73 -14.84 -15.60
CA GLY A 182 8.10 -15.35 -15.68
C GLY A 182 8.45 -16.56 -14.79
N SER A 183 7.50 -17.21 -14.12
CA SER A 183 7.74 -18.55 -13.54
C SER A 183 6.68 -19.54 -14.01
N LEU A 184 6.74 -19.86 -15.31
CA LEU A 184 6.49 -21.23 -15.76
C LEU A 184 7.70 -22.06 -15.33
N LEU A 185 7.72 -22.49 -14.07
CA LEU A 185 8.43 -23.71 -13.72
C LEU A 185 7.37 -24.75 -13.42
N ALA A 186 7.33 -25.73 -14.31
CA ALA A 186 6.64 -26.98 -14.19
C ALA A 186 6.83 -27.59 -12.80
N VAL A 187 5.72 -28.08 -12.25
CA VAL A 187 5.69 -29.41 -11.66
C VAL A 187 4.53 -30.15 -12.33
#